data_AF-A0A8X6PUN4-F1
#
_entry.id   AF-A0A8X6PUN4-F1
#
_cell.length_a   1.000
_cell.length_b   1.000
_cell.length_c   1.000
_cell.angle_alpha   90.00
_cell.angle_beta   90.00
_cell.angle_gamma   90.00
#
_symmetry.space_group_name_H-M   'P 1'
#
loop_
_entity.id
_entity.type
_entity.pdbx_description
1 polymer ?
#
loop_
_entity_poly.entity_id
_entity_poly.type
_entity_poly.pdbx_seq_one_letter_code
_entity_poly.pdbx_strand_id
1 'polypeptide(L)'
;MDRLEPNDVVMAGKGFLIAEELESIGCKLQCPISLKDKIQFDVSEMVSNSRLSSMPVAVERAISRVKQYKYFEGALPYRCLPHVDKVFYSMHVVQFS
;
A
#
# COMPACT_ATOMS: atom_id res chain seq x y z
N MET A 1 -17.72 -0.35 4.12
CA MET A 1 -17.37 0.23 2.80
C MET A 1 -17.91 1.67 2.69
N ASP A 2 -18.26 2.29 3.81
CA ASP A 2 -19.18 3.44 3.87
C ASP A 2 -18.51 4.79 3.58
N ARG A 3 -17.24 4.76 3.15
CA ARG A 3 -16.43 5.91 2.76
C ARG A 3 -15.99 5.87 1.31
N LEU A 4 -16.34 4.82 0.58
CA LEU A 4 -16.02 4.70 -0.84
C LEU A 4 -17.07 5.46 -1.65
N GLU A 5 -16.60 6.28 -2.57
CA GLU A 5 -17.45 7.02 -3.48
C GLU A 5 -17.48 6.32 -4.86
N PRO A 6 -18.60 6.43 -5.60
CA PRO A 6 -18.67 5.93 -6.97
C PRO A 6 -17.53 6.55 -7.81
N ASN A 7 -16.87 5.72 -8.63
CA ASN A 7 -15.65 6.00 -9.41
C ASN A 7 -14.31 5.98 -8.65
N ASP A 8 -14.31 5.72 -7.34
CA ASP A 8 -13.05 5.49 -6.62
C ASP A 8 -12.31 4.27 -7.18
N VAL A 9 -10.97 4.37 -7.17
CA VAL A 9 -10.08 3.28 -7.56
C VAL A 9 -9.46 2.69 -6.30
N VAL A 10 -9.83 1.46 -6.00
CA VAL A 10 -9.30 0.70 -4.86
C VAL A 10 -8.19 -0.20 -5.34
N MET A 11 -7.01 -0.05 -4.73
CA MET A 11 -5.86 -0.89 -5.06
C MET A 11 -5.76 -2.05 -4.08
N ALA A 12 -5.72 -3.29 -4.59
CA ALA A 12 -5.61 -4.48 -3.76
C ALA A 12 -4.50 -5.42 -4.26
N GLY A 13 -4.04 -6.29 -3.36
CA GLY A 13 -3.07 -7.33 -3.69
C GLY A 13 -3.64 -8.39 -4.63
N LYS A 14 -2.77 -9.20 -5.22
CA LYS A 14 -3.19 -10.35 -6.00
C LYS A 14 -3.91 -11.37 -5.10
N GLY A 15 -5.13 -11.77 -5.48
CA GLY A 15 -5.94 -12.76 -4.75
C GLY A 15 -7.06 -12.19 -3.89
N PHE A 16 -7.26 -10.87 -3.88
CA PHE A 16 -8.41 -10.26 -3.25
C PHE A 16 -9.67 -10.45 -4.12
N LEU A 17 -10.71 -11.07 -3.56
CA LEU A 17 -12.00 -11.30 -4.19
C LEU A 17 -13.02 -10.24 -3.75
N ILE A 18 -12.63 -8.96 -3.82
CA ILE A 18 -13.50 -7.83 -3.42
C ILE A 18 -14.07 -7.06 -4.62
N ALA A 19 -13.84 -7.57 -5.83
CA ALA A 19 -14.23 -6.87 -7.06
C ALA A 19 -15.75 -6.72 -7.15
N GLU A 20 -16.49 -7.76 -6.76
CA GLU A 20 -17.96 -7.79 -6.82
C GLU A 20 -18.58 -6.81 -5.82
N GLU A 21 -18.05 -6.74 -4.59
CA GLU A 21 -18.50 -5.74 -3.61
C GLU A 21 -18.16 -4.31 -4.05
N LEU A 22 -17.02 -4.10 -4.72
CA LEU A 22 -16.64 -2.77 -5.22
C LEU A 22 -17.48 -2.33 -6.43
N GLU A 23 -17.80 -3.26 -7.33
CA GLU A 23 -18.71 -3.00 -8.45
C GLU A 23 -20.09 -2.57 -7.97
N SER A 24 -20.58 -3.16 -6.87
CA SER A 24 -21.88 -2.77 -6.27
C SER A 24 -21.92 -1.32 -5.78
N ILE A 25 -20.77 -0.73 -5.48
CA ILE A 25 -20.61 0.68 -5.05
C ILE A 25 -20.26 1.59 -6.24
N GLY A 26 -19.91 1.01 -7.39
CA GLY A 26 -19.40 1.72 -8.56
C GLY A 26 -17.91 2.06 -8.49
N CYS A 27 -17.15 1.37 -7.64
CA CYS A 27 -15.70 1.53 -7.52
C CYS A 27 -14.95 0.53 -8.43
N LYS A 28 -13.70 0.86 -8.79
CA LYS A 28 -12.84 0.00 -9.62
C LYS A 28 -11.74 -0.64 -8.79
N LEU A 29 -11.60 -1.95 -8.88
CA LEU A 29 -10.47 -2.66 -8.30
C LEU A 29 -9.27 -2.61 -9.26
N GLN A 30 -8.12 -2.18 -8.76
CA GLN A 30 -6.88 -2.14 -9.52
C GLN A 30 -5.81 -2.99 -8.84
N CYS A 31 -5.16 -3.86 -9.63
CA CYS A 31 -4.08 -4.73 -9.17
C CYS A 31 -2.85 -4.49 -10.05
N PRO A 32 -1.63 -4.46 -9.47
CA PRO A 32 -0.41 -4.44 -10.27
C PRO A 32 -0.35 -5.70 -11.15
N ILE A 33 -0.04 -5.51 -12.43
CA ILE A 33 0.10 -6.61 -13.37
C ILE A 33 1.43 -7.28 -13.10
N SER A 34 1.42 -8.60 -12.90
CA SER A 34 2.62 -9.41 -12.69
C SER A 34 3.04 -10.04 -14.01
N LEU A 35 4.34 -10.06 -14.31
CA LEU A 35 4.95 -10.65 -15.52
C LEU A 35 4.84 -12.18 -15.61
N LYS A 36 3.92 -12.84 -14.87
CA LYS A 36 3.90 -14.31 -14.78
C LYS A 36 3.71 -15.00 -16.14
N ASP A 37 2.95 -14.37 -17.04
CA ASP A 37 2.56 -14.97 -18.32
C ASP A 37 3.14 -14.23 -19.55
N LYS A 38 3.94 -13.17 -19.32
CA LYS A 38 4.58 -12.37 -20.38
C LYS A 38 6.07 -12.19 -20.07
N ILE A 39 6.92 -12.37 -21.09
CA ILE A 39 8.37 -12.20 -20.95
C ILE A 39 8.74 -10.73 -20.71
N GLN A 40 8.01 -9.77 -21.32
CA GLN A 40 8.19 -8.32 -21.16
C GLN A 40 6.86 -7.56 -21.31
N PHE A 41 6.79 -6.36 -20.72
CA PHE A 41 5.72 -5.38 -20.97
C PHE A 41 6.02 -4.58 -22.24
N ASP A 42 4.98 -4.18 -22.97
CA ASP A 42 5.12 -3.12 -23.97
C ASP A 42 5.37 -1.76 -23.28
N VAL A 43 5.91 -0.77 -23.98
CA VAL A 43 6.32 0.53 -23.42
C VAL A 43 5.15 1.24 -22.72
N SER A 44 3.96 1.18 -23.31
CA SER A 44 2.72 1.73 -22.73
C SER A 44 2.27 0.98 -21.46
N GLU A 45 2.32 -0.35 -21.50
CA GLU A 45 2.02 -1.20 -20.34
C GLU A 45 3.04 -1.01 -19.22
N MET A 46 4.30 -0.76 -19.54
CA MET A 46 5.36 -0.54 -18.57
C MET A 46 5.18 0.78 -17.82
N VAL A 47 4.80 1.86 -18.51
CA VAL A 47 4.57 3.16 -17.86
C VAL A 47 3.33 3.12 -16.96
N SER A 48 2.24 2.52 -17.43
CA SER A 48 1.02 2.37 -16.63
C SER A 48 1.27 1.44 -15.44
N ASN A 49 1.86 0.26 -15.65
CA ASN A 49 2.16 -0.68 -14.57
C ASN A 49 3.24 -0.17 -13.60
N SER A 50 4.17 0.67 -14.04
CA SER A 50 5.14 1.33 -13.15
C SER A 50 4.43 2.28 -12.17
N ARG A 51 3.49 3.10 -12.66
CA ARG A 51 2.70 3.98 -11.78
C ARG A 51 1.86 3.18 -10.79
N LEU A 52 1.24 2.12 -11.27
CA LEU A 52 0.40 1.23 -10.46
C LEU A 52 1.18 0.37 -9.48
N SER A 53 2.38 -0.10 -9.83
CA SER A 53 3.20 -0.90 -8.93
C SER A 53 3.96 -0.04 -7.92
N SER A 54 4.30 1.21 -8.25
CA SER A 54 5.06 2.11 -7.37
C SER A 54 4.33 2.41 -6.06
N MET A 55 3.04 2.73 -6.11
CA MET A 55 2.30 3.17 -4.93
C MET A 55 2.15 2.06 -3.87
N PRO A 56 1.67 0.83 -4.20
CA PRO A 56 1.59 -0.26 -3.24
C PRO A 56 2.96 -0.70 -2.74
N VAL A 57 3.97 -0.76 -3.62
CA VAL A 57 5.32 -1.14 -3.23
C VAL A 57 5.92 -0.14 -2.26
N ALA A 58 5.66 1.17 -2.42
CA ALA A 58 6.10 2.18 -1.48
C ALA A 58 5.44 2.01 -0.10
N VAL A 59 4.14 1.74 -0.06
CA VAL A 59 3.40 1.48 1.18
C VAL A 59 3.88 0.20 1.87
N GLU A 60 4.00 -0.92 1.14
CA GLU A 60 4.52 -2.18 1.69
C GLU A 60 5.95 -2.04 2.18
N ARG A 61 6.82 -1.32 1.47
CA ARG A 61 8.18 -1.01 1.92
C ARG A 61 8.17 -0.16 3.20
N ALA A 62 7.30 0.84 3.30
CA ALA A 62 7.17 1.64 4.51
C ALA A 62 6.72 0.78 5.71
N ILE A 63 5.72 -0.08 5.51
CA ILE A 63 5.23 -1.02 6.53
C ILE A 63 6.33 -2.03 6.92
N SER A 64 7.04 -2.58 5.94
CA SER A 64 8.13 -3.53 6.17
C SER A 64 9.26 -2.88 6.97
N ARG A 65 9.62 -1.64 6.65
CA ARG A 65 10.61 -0.86 7.41
C ARG A 65 10.16 -0.63 8.85
N VAL A 66 8.91 -0.23 9.07
CA VAL A 66 8.34 -0.09 10.42
C VAL A 66 8.51 -1.40 11.21
N LYS A 67 8.22 -2.55 10.58
CA LYS A 67 8.36 -3.87 11.21
C LYS A 67 9.81 -4.26 11.51
N GLN A 68 10.81 -3.68 10.83
CA GLN A 68 12.22 -3.93 11.11
C GLN A 68 12.70 -3.25 12.40
N TYR A 69 11.99 -2.24 12.91
CA TYR A 69 12.36 -1.59 14.16
C TYR A 69 11.89 -2.44 15.35
N LYS A 70 12.86 -3.00 16.09
CA LYS A 70 12.64 -3.72 17.36
C LYS A 70 11.79 -2.94 18.37
N TYR A 71 11.74 -1.62 18.24
CA TYR A 71 10.89 -0.74 19.03
C TYR A 71 9.39 -1.11 18.96
N PHE A 72 8.92 -1.58 17.79
CA PHE A 72 7.52 -1.98 17.58
C PHE A 72 7.28 -3.49 17.74
N GLU A 73 8.30 -4.25 18.12
CA GLU A 73 8.24 -5.72 18.22
C GLU A 73 7.62 -6.19 19.56
N GLY A 74 7.49 -5.29 20.54
CA GLY A 74 6.94 -5.58 21.87
C GLY A 74 5.85 -4.60 22.31
N ALA A 75 5.27 -4.86 23.49
CA ALA A 75 4.27 -3.98 24.07
C ALA A 75 4.88 -2.60 24.37
N LEU A 76 4.31 -1.56 23.75
CA LEU A 76 4.72 -0.18 24.01
C LEU A 76 4.29 0.22 25.43
N PRO A 77 5.18 0.85 26.22
CA PRO A 77 4.78 1.40 27.51
C PRO A 77 3.66 2.42 27.32
N TYR A 78 2.67 2.42 28.22
CA TYR A 78 1.54 3.36 28.16
C TYR A 78 1.96 4.84 28.07
N ARG A 79 3.11 5.19 28.67
CA ARG A 79 3.70 6.53 28.62
C ARG A 79 4.15 6.95 27.22
N CYS A 80 4.37 6.01 26.32
CA CYS A 80 4.80 6.27 24.95
C CYS A 80 3.61 6.54 24.01
N LEU A 81 2.39 6.12 24.36
CA LEU A 81 1.19 6.26 23.52
C LEU A 81 0.98 7.68 22.95
N PRO A 82 1.13 8.77 23.75
CA PRO A 82 0.96 10.14 23.26
C PRO A 82 2.04 10.61 22.26
N HIS A 83 3.09 9.82 22.05
CA HIS A 83 4.24 10.17 21.23
C HIS A 83 4.47 9.20 20.09
N VAL A 84 3.67 8.15 19.99
CA VAL A 84 3.78 7.11 18.95
C VAL A 84 3.78 7.75 17.56
N ASP A 85 2.88 8.69 17.28
CA ASP A 85 2.78 9.38 15.99
C ASP A 85 4.07 10.12 15.63
N LYS A 86 4.72 10.76 16.62
CA LYS A 86 5.99 11.47 16.43
C LYS A 86 7.14 10.50 16.17
N VAL A 87 7.17 9.37 16.88
CA VAL A 87 8.17 8.31 16.66
C VAL A 87 8.03 7.76 15.24
N PHE A 88 6.82 7.41 14.83
CA PHE A 88 6.51 6.97 13.47
C PHE A 88 6.95 7.99 12.41
N TYR A 89 6.60 9.27 12.59
CA TYR A 89 6.96 10.33 11.65
C TYR A 89 8.48 10.53 11.57
N SER A 90 9.17 10.55 12.72
CA SER A 90 10.63 10.72 12.76
C SER A 90 11.39 9.58 12.07
N MET A 91 10.94 8.33 12.22
CA MET A 91 11.53 7.19 11.54
C MET A 91 11.36 7.25 10.02
N HIS A 92 10.27 7.86 9.55
CA HIS A 92 10.02 8.05 8.13
C HIS A 92 10.82 9.23 7.52
N VAL A 93 11.01 10.33 8.26
CA VAL A 93 11.67 11.55 7.75
C VAL A 93 13.20 11.43 7.70
N VAL A 94 13.83 10.77 8.68
CA VAL A 94 15.30 10.67 8.79
C VAL A 94 15.94 9.85 7.65
N GLN A 95 15.15 9.14 6.82
CA GLN A 95 15.66 8.34 5.70
C GLN A 95 15.55 8.99 4.32
N PHE A 96 15.10 10.26 4.24
CA PHE A 96 15.07 11.04 2.99
C PHE A 96 16.07 12.21 2.97
N SER A 97 16.93 12.32 3.99
CA SER A 97 17.98 13.33 4.14
C SER A 97 19.37 12.74 3.96
#